data_AF-A0A2C4HBL4-F1
#
_entry.id   AF-A0A2C4HBL4-F1
#
_cell.length_a   1.000
_cell.length_b   1.000
_cell.length_c   1.000
_cell.angle_alpha   90.00
_cell.angle_beta   90.00
_cell.angle_gamma   90.00
#
_symmetry.space_group_name_H-M   'P 1'
#
loop_
_entity.id
_entity.type
_entity.pdbx_description
1 polymer ?
#
loop_
_entity_poly.entity_id
_entity_poly.type
_entity_poly.pdbx_seq_one_letter_code
_entity_poly.pdbx_strand_id
1 'polypeptide(L)'
;MAKLSEYELLEDKIFRVHLYTNIVQAAMSSILDNFPKIESAGNPKPLHLTVLESDAPILEMFQERPLYEVITDLLELFQMLNRELLSAEVKAVSDKSKDFGAEFAAKWFKLKGNTIKKEQVEQIINSLSHLNASRYIVNFFSGLHKILDLNYSLLLIDEISGVAEKAQVEVFRLLRLIRASTETRAGTNFLYFIGSVYPPEKTNYPSKVKGYDFDFIQGEDCSMEYLEMDVLHDEYESFFKFITEKRLQSLHPESHGSINWLFEDEKSFLLAAFTANGLPRRYFEILNNAYSIASKRHSLEIETKRIDFHSISTAIQNIVDSQTLSENQLTDNDLHYLEKIIIPKLTSRNTGAETRNESREDDKRLPVHLFLSVSRSDRKKLGNLIYRGIIHNLSRTRKSKSATSETTENKGIMLMLDLSVGFYYRVFNIQKSVDYFQNDLRENSKKGYLYFSVITLNEPE
;
A
#
# COMPACT_ATOMS: atom_id res chain seq x y z
N MET A 1 5.78 -0.50 12.11
CA MET A 1 5.60 0.17 10.79
C MET A 1 6.07 1.61 10.92
N ALA A 2 6.86 2.12 9.97
CA ALA A 2 7.30 3.51 9.95
C ALA A 2 6.33 4.35 9.09
N LYS A 3 5.77 5.44 9.62
CA LYS A 3 4.89 6.35 8.88
C LYS A 3 5.73 7.38 8.11
N LEU A 4 5.57 7.42 6.78
CA LEU A 4 6.36 8.30 5.91
C LEU A 4 5.67 9.65 5.62
N SER A 5 4.34 9.74 5.78
CA SER A 5 3.48 10.84 5.31
C SER A 5 3.61 12.17 6.06
N GLU A 6 4.15 12.17 7.28
CA GLU A 6 4.19 13.39 8.12
C GLU A 6 5.34 14.36 7.74
N TYR A 7 6.19 14.02 6.76
CA TYR A 7 7.55 14.57 6.68
C TYR A 7 8.01 15.00 5.28
N GLU A 8 7.06 15.25 4.37
CA GLU A 8 7.31 15.62 2.96
C GLU A 8 8.05 16.96 2.78
N LEU A 9 8.10 17.80 3.82
CA LEU A 9 8.65 19.16 3.76
C LEU A 9 10.13 19.27 4.19
N LEU A 10 10.77 18.16 4.59
CA LEU A 10 12.17 18.16 5.04
C LEU A 10 13.15 18.16 3.86
N GLU A 11 14.31 18.82 4.02
CA GLU A 11 15.41 18.71 3.06
C GLU A 11 15.91 17.25 2.96
N ASP A 12 16.36 16.82 1.77
CA ASP A 12 16.72 15.43 1.46
C ASP A 12 17.68 14.79 2.48
N LYS A 13 18.66 15.58 2.97
CA LYS A 13 19.62 15.13 3.99
C LYS A 13 18.94 14.85 5.33
N ILE A 14 17.99 15.70 5.74
CA ILE A 14 17.26 15.58 7.01
C ILE A 14 16.26 14.43 6.93
N PHE A 15 15.54 14.31 5.82
CA PHE A 15 14.65 13.18 5.55
C PHE A 15 15.40 11.84 5.65
N ARG A 16 16.59 11.77 5.05
CA ARG A 16 17.46 10.59 5.11
C ARG A 16 17.82 10.20 6.54
N VAL A 17 18.31 11.14 7.34
CA VAL A 17 18.66 10.90 8.75
C VAL A 17 17.45 10.39 9.53
N HIS A 18 16.29 11.01 9.30
CA HIS A 18 15.06 10.66 9.99
C HIS A 18 14.53 9.27 9.59
N LEU A 19 14.51 8.94 8.28
CA LEU A 19 14.10 7.63 7.77
C LEU A 19 14.92 6.50 8.43
N TYR A 20 16.24 6.65 8.48
CA TYR A 20 17.12 5.63 9.06
C TYR A 20 16.97 5.52 10.57
N THR A 21 16.78 6.65 11.24
CA THR A 21 16.49 6.69 12.68
C THR A 21 15.19 5.93 12.98
N ASN A 22 14.12 6.19 12.23
CA ASN A 22 12.83 5.52 12.41
C ASN A 22 12.92 4.00 12.14
N ILE A 23 13.74 3.57 11.16
CA ILE A 23 13.98 2.15 10.90
C ILE A 23 14.65 1.48 12.10
N VAL A 24 15.69 2.10 12.65
CA VAL A 24 16.40 1.59 13.84
C VAL A 24 15.48 1.56 15.06
N GLN A 25 14.72 2.63 15.30
CA GLN A 25 13.74 2.67 16.38
C GLN A 25 12.67 1.58 16.24
N ALA A 26 12.12 1.38 15.05
CA ALA A 26 11.12 0.35 14.81
C ALA A 26 11.67 -1.06 15.08
N ALA A 27 12.92 -1.33 14.69
CA ALA A 27 13.59 -2.58 14.99
C ALA A 27 13.78 -2.78 16.50
N MET A 28 14.23 -1.74 17.21
CA MET A 28 14.40 -1.72 18.65
C MET A 28 13.10 -1.95 19.41
N SER A 29 12.03 -1.24 19.05
CA SER A 29 10.69 -1.44 19.63
C SER A 29 10.20 -2.88 19.43
N SER A 30 10.39 -3.44 18.23
CA SER A 30 9.99 -4.83 17.95
C SER A 30 10.70 -5.84 18.86
N ILE A 31 11.99 -5.61 19.16
CA ILE A 31 12.77 -6.43 20.09
C ILE A 31 12.22 -6.30 21.50
N LEU A 32 11.93 -5.09 21.98
CA LEU A 32 11.37 -4.87 23.32
C LEU A 32 9.98 -5.50 23.48
N ASP A 33 9.09 -5.28 22.51
CA ASP A 33 7.73 -5.82 22.51
C ASP A 33 7.71 -7.36 22.56
N ASN A 34 8.78 -8.00 22.07
CA ASN A 34 8.93 -9.45 22.05
C ASN A 34 10.03 -9.95 23.00
N PHE A 35 10.60 -9.09 23.85
CA PHE A 35 11.72 -9.43 24.71
C PHE A 35 11.49 -10.67 25.57
N PRO A 36 10.30 -10.86 26.21
CA PRO A 36 10.03 -12.07 26.99
C PRO A 36 10.12 -13.36 26.17
N LYS A 37 9.73 -13.32 24.89
CA LYS A 37 9.82 -14.47 23.99
C LYS A 37 11.27 -14.75 23.60
N ILE A 38 12.04 -13.69 23.33
CA ILE A 38 13.45 -13.78 22.96
C ILE A 38 14.26 -14.38 24.12
N GLU A 39 14.04 -13.89 25.35
CA GLU A 39 14.67 -14.42 26.56
C GLU A 39 14.30 -15.89 26.81
N SER A 40 13.06 -16.28 26.52
CA SER A 40 12.61 -17.68 26.65
C SER A 40 13.14 -18.63 25.56
N ALA A 41 13.61 -18.10 24.43
CA ALA A 41 13.98 -18.87 23.24
C ALA A 41 15.47 -19.26 23.17
N GLY A 42 16.34 -18.67 24.01
CA GLY A 42 17.78 -18.97 24.02
C GLY A 42 18.44 -18.79 25.38
N ASN A 43 19.28 -19.77 25.75
CA ASN A 43 20.22 -19.89 26.88
C ASN A 43 19.97 -19.06 28.17
N PRO A 44 20.00 -19.65 29.38
CA PRO A 44 19.68 -19.00 30.67
C PRO A 44 20.69 -17.92 31.15
N LYS A 45 21.49 -17.34 30.27
CA LYS A 45 22.34 -16.18 30.54
C LYS A 45 21.65 -14.92 30.01
N PRO A 46 21.83 -13.75 30.64
CA PRO A 46 21.32 -12.51 30.08
C PRO A 46 21.86 -12.35 28.65
N LEU A 47 20.99 -11.99 27.72
CA LEU A 47 21.37 -11.53 26.39
C LEU A 47 22.20 -10.25 26.58
N HIS A 48 23.50 -10.42 26.70
CA HIS A 48 24.46 -9.33 26.65
C HIS A 48 24.80 -9.09 25.18
N LEU A 49 24.95 -7.82 24.80
CA LEU A 49 25.58 -7.50 23.52
C LEU A 49 27.02 -8.04 23.53
N THR A 50 27.25 -9.14 22.82
CA THR A 50 28.61 -9.58 22.50
C THR A 50 29.14 -8.66 21.40
N VAL A 51 30.38 -8.20 21.60
CA VAL A 51 31.05 -7.22 20.75
C VAL A 51 30.91 -7.61 19.28
N LEU A 52 30.26 -6.73 18.52
CA LEU A 52 30.43 -6.71 17.09
C LEU A 52 31.68 -5.89 16.83
N GLU A 53 32.74 -6.52 16.32
CA GLU A 53 33.69 -5.78 15.49
C GLU A 53 32.86 -5.18 14.35
N SER A 54 32.51 -3.91 14.46
CA SER A 54 31.54 -3.25 13.59
C SER A 54 31.82 -1.77 13.58
N ASP A 55 31.90 -1.20 12.37
CA ASP A 55 31.94 0.24 12.13
C ASP A 55 30.59 0.93 12.47
N ALA A 56 29.89 0.49 13.53
CA ALA A 56 28.65 1.06 14.05
C ALA A 56 28.88 1.52 15.50
N PRO A 57 29.42 2.73 15.70
CA PRO A 57 29.96 3.18 16.99
C PRO A 57 28.91 3.34 18.09
N ILE A 58 27.63 3.46 17.71
CA ILE A 58 26.50 3.46 18.64
C ILE A 58 26.45 2.12 19.41
N LEU A 59 26.74 0.99 18.76
CA LEU A 59 26.67 -0.33 19.41
C LEU A 59 27.88 -0.65 20.31
N GLU A 60 28.99 0.08 20.15
CA GLU A 60 30.19 -0.08 20.98
C GLU A 60 30.01 0.45 22.42
N MET A 61 29.00 1.31 22.67
CA MET A 61 28.71 1.88 24.00
C MET A 61 28.12 0.87 25.01
N PHE A 62 27.79 -0.33 24.56
CA PHE A 62 26.90 -1.23 25.28
C PHE A 62 27.49 -2.60 25.59
N GLN A 63 28.82 -2.70 25.51
CA GLN A 63 29.56 -3.88 25.92
C GLN A 63 29.19 -4.27 27.35
N GLU A 64 28.89 -5.57 27.55
CA GLU A 64 28.59 -6.17 28.85
C GLU A 64 27.37 -5.60 29.59
N ARG A 65 26.52 -4.79 28.93
CA ARG A 65 25.25 -4.33 29.48
C ARG A 65 24.08 -5.23 29.04
N PRO A 66 23.02 -5.39 29.86
CA PRO A 66 21.83 -6.13 29.45
C PRO A 66 21.19 -5.48 28.21
N LEU A 67 20.89 -6.29 27.18
CA LEU A 67 20.31 -5.81 25.91
C LEU A 67 19.06 -4.93 26.12
N TYR A 68 18.25 -5.24 27.12
CA TYR A 68 17.05 -4.49 27.46
C TYR A 68 17.35 -3.02 27.84
N GLU A 69 18.32 -2.79 28.74
CA GLU A 69 18.70 -1.45 29.18
C GLU A 69 19.28 -0.64 28.02
N VAL A 70 20.12 -1.30 27.21
CA VAL A 70 20.76 -0.72 26.04
C VAL A 70 19.74 -0.22 25.02
N ILE A 71 18.78 -1.08 24.67
CA ILE A 71 17.75 -0.74 23.69
C ILE A 71 16.86 0.39 24.22
N THR A 72 16.59 0.42 25.52
CA THR A 72 15.82 1.48 26.17
C THR A 72 16.55 2.83 26.07
N ASP A 73 17.83 2.87 26.46
CA ASP A 73 18.68 4.08 26.36
C ASP A 73 18.76 4.59 24.91
N LEU A 74 18.88 3.68 23.94
CA LEU A 74 18.93 4.03 22.51
C LEU A 74 17.62 4.56 21.98
N LEU A 75 16.48 3.99 22.39
CA LEU A 75 15.18 4.51 22.01
C LEU A 75 14.99 5.94 22.52
N GLU A 76 15.38 6.23 23.75
CA GLU A 76 15.34 7.60 24.30
C GLU A 76 16.24 8.55 23.50
N LEU A 77 17.47 8.14 23.18
CA LEU A 77 18.40 8.90 22.36
C LEU A 77 17.82 9.23 20.97
N PHE A 78 17.24 8.24 20.29
CA PHE A 78 16.66 8.46 18.97
C PHE A 78 15.34 9.26 19.03
N GLN A 79 14.58 9.16 20.13
CA GLN A 79 13.40 10.01 20.34
C GLN A 79 13.81 11.48 20.52
N MET A 80 14.87 11.74 21.28
CA MET A 80 15.46 13.07 21.40
C MET A 80 15.96 13.58 20.04
N LEU A 81 16.68 12.75 19.29
CA LEU A 81 17.18 13.09 17.96
C LEU A 81 16.06 13.44 16.98
N ASN A 82 14.97 12.67 16.95
CA ASN A 82 13.82 12.98 16.10
C ASN A 82 13.13 14.30 16.50
N ARG A 83 13.03 14.60 17.80
CA ARG A 83 12.49 15.89 18.27
C ARG A 83 13.37 17.06 17.84
N GLU A 84 14.69 16.92 17.96
CA GLU A 84 15.66 17.96 17.55
C GLU A 84 15.71 18.17 16.03
N LEU A 85 15.57 17.10 15.24
CA LEU A 85 15.49 17.21 13.78
C LEU A 85 14.22 17.95 13.31
N LEU A 86 13.10 17.74 14.00
CA LEU A 86 11.82 18.39 13.69
C LEU A 86 11.74 19.84 14.17
N SER A 87 12.53 20.25 15.17
CA SER A 87 12.52 21.61 15.71
C SER A 87 13.37 22.61 14.92
N ALA A 88 14.04 22.18 13.84
CA ALA A 88 14.90 23.00 12.98
C ALA A 88 16.07 23.73 13.68
N GLU A 89 16.43 23.35 14.92
CA GLU A 89 17.55 23.95 15.66
C GLU A 89 18.93 23.40 15.26
N VAL A 90 18.99 22.37 14.42
CA VAL A 90 20.26 21.73 14.06
C VAL A 90 20.86 22.36 12.81
N LYS A 91 21.93 23.14 13.00
CA LYS A 91 22.78 23.59 11.88
C LYS A 91 23.55 22.38 11.35
N ALA A 92 23.18 21.86 10.18
CA ALA A 92 24.01 20.92 9.44
C ALA A 92 25.39 21.58 9.20
N VAL A 93 26.42 21.10 9.90
CA VAL A 93 27.77 21.69 9.80
C VAL A 93 28.40 21.29 8.47
N SER A 94 29.16 22.22 7.90
CA SER A 94 29.69 22.19 6.54
C SER A 94 30.71 21.08 6.25
N ASP A 95 30.73 20.70 4.97
CA ASP A 95 31.58 19.69 4.30
C ASP A 95 33.08 19.80 4.62
N LYS A 96 33.55 19.10 5.67
CA LYS A 96 34.96 18.75 5.83
C LYS A 96 35.11 17.23 6.01
N SER A 97 34.93 16.52 4.91
CA SER A 97 35.22 15.09 4.80
C SER A 97 36.71 14.84 4.58
N LYS A 98 37.36 14.04 5.45
CA LYS A 98 38.26 12.96 4.98
C LYS A 98 38.71 11.90 6.00
N ASP A 99 38.56 12.07 7.32
CA ASP A 99 39.09 11.07 8.29
C ASP A 99 38.05 10.54 9.29
N PHE A 100 36.93 9.98 8.78
CA PHE A 100 35.75 9.64 9.59
C PHE A 100 35.75 8.26 10.30
N GLY A 101 36.85 7.49 10.24
CA GLY A 101 36.91 6.14 10.84
C GLY A 101 37.55 6.10 12.23
N ALA A 102 38.83 6.45 12.31
CA ALA A 102 39.63 6.28 13.54
C ALA A 102 39.46 7.44 14.55
N GLU A 103 39.29 8.67 14.06
CA GLU A 103 39.08 9.85 14.91
C GLU A 103 37.68 9.83 15.57
N PHE A 104 36.72 9.19 14.89
CA PHE A 104 35.35 9.00 15.34
C PHE A 104 35.29 8.07 16.55
N ALA A 105 35.86 6.86 16.45
CA ALA A 105 35.97 5.95 17.58
C ALA A 105 36.69 6.62 18.76
N ALA A 106 37.81 7.31 18.52
CA ALA A 106 38.57 7.97 19.58
C ALA A 106 37.82 9.12 20.29
N LYS A 107 36.97 9.88 19.60
CA LYS A 107 36.12 10.92 20.21
C LYS A 107 34.87 10.33 20.88
N TRP A 108 34.30 9.27 20.33
CA TRP A 108 33.10 8.61 20.87
C TRP A 108 33.39 7.85 22.17
N PHE A 109 34.55 7.16 22.26
CA PHE A 109 35.02 6.49 23.47
C PHE A 109 35.22 7.43 24.67
N LYS A 110 35.41 8.74 24.45
CA LYS A 110 35.56 9.76 25.51
C LYS A 110 34.24 10.21 26.14
N LEU A 111 33.09 9.87 25.55
CA LEU A 111 31.76 10.30 25.99
C LEU A 111 31.07 9.31 26.97
N LYS A 112 31.84 8.46 27.66
CA LYS A 112 31.32 7.59 28.75
C LYS A 112 30.78 8.44 29.92
N GLY A 113 29.47 8.66 29.96
CA GLY A 113 28.76 9.26 31.07
C GLY A 113 27.24 9.06 30.95
N ASN A 114 26.56 8.84 32.08
CA ASN A 114 25.14 8.47 32.22
C ASN A 114 24.11 9.53 31.75
N THR A 115 24.48 10.45 30.86
CA THR A 115 23.56 11.49 30.37
C THR A 115 23.70 11.66 28.87
N ILE A 116 22.58 11.48 28.17
CA ILE A 116 22.44 11.80 26.76
C ILE A 116 22.72 13.30 26.57
N LYS A 117 23.74 13.65 25.78
CA LYS A 117 24.14 15.05 25.53
C LYS A 117 23.79 15.46 24.10
N LYS A 118 23.43 16.73 23.91
CA LYS A 118 23.19 17.37 22.60
C LYS A 118 24.34 17.13 21.60
N GLU A 119 25.58 17.06 22.10
CA GLU A 119 26.77 16.72 21.31
C GLU A 119 26.73 15.31 20.69
N GLN A 120 26.11 14.33 21.36
CA GLN A 120 25.93 12.97 20.83
C GLN A 120 24.88 12.98 19.71
N VAL A 121 23.81 13.77 19.86
CA VAL A 121 22.77 13.94 18.83
C VAL A 121 23.34 14.58 17.57
N GLU A 122 24.08 15.68 17.70
CA GLU A 122 24.74 16.35 16.56
C GLU A 122 25.73 15.43 15.82
N GLN A 123 26.45 14.57 16.54
CA GLN A 123 27.37 13.60 15.93
C GLN A 123 26.65 12.47 15.18
N ILE A 124 25.51 11.98 15.68
CA ILE A 124 24.67 11.01 14.97
C ILE A 124 24.12 11.63 13.68
N ILE A 125 23.65 12.88 13.74
CA ILE A 125 23.14 13.60 12.57
C ILE A 125 24.24 13.74 11.52
N ASN A 126 25.47 14.10 11.91
CA ASN A 126 26.60 14.17 10.98
C ASN A 126 26.93 12.81 10.36
N SER A 127 26.84 11.72 11.13
CA SER A 127 27.10 10.37 10.64
C SER A 127 26.03 9.87 9.66
N LEU A 128 24.76 10.14 9.95
CA LEU A 128 23.61 9.70 9.16
C LEU A 128 23.30 10.59 7.96
N SER A 129 23.78 11.84 7.94
CA SER A 129 23.54 12.80 6.84
C SER A 129 24.44 12.54 5.63
N HIS A 130 25.56 11.85 5.79
CA HIS A 130 26.44 11.46 4.69
C HIS A 130 25.95 10.20 3.94
N LEU A 131 26.43 10.01 2.71
CA LEU A 131 26.11 8.87 1.81
C LEU A 131 26.41 7.46 2.41
N ASN A 132 27.03 7.37 3.58
CA ASN A 132 27.36 6.13 4.28
C ASN A 132 26.27 5.60 5.22
N ALA A 133 25.12 6.25 5.29
CA ALA A 133 24.06 5.85 6.20
C ALA A 133 23.39 4.49 5.84
N SER A 134 23.52 4.01 4.60
CA SER A 134 23.20 2.63 4.25
C SER A 134 24.11 1.62 4.95
N ARG A 135 25.42 1.90 5.04
CA ARG A 135 26.39 1.07 5.78
C ARG A 135 26.04 1.02 7.26
N TYR A 136 25.56 2.13 7.82
CA TYR A 136 25.06 2.16 9.18
C TYR A 136 23.89 1.19 9.39
N ILE A 137 22.87 1.22 8.52
CA ILE A 137 21.73 0.28 8.58
C ILE A 137 22.19 -1.18 8.42
N VAL A 138 23.06 -1.46 7.45
CA VAL A 138 23.59 -2.81 7.21
C VAL A 138 24.37 -3.32 8.42
N ASN A 139 25.25 -2.50 9.01
CA ASN A 139 26.02 -2.85 10.19
C ASN A 139 25.12 -3.04 11.42
N PHE A 140 24.11 -2.19 11.59
CA PHE A 140 23.13 -2.32 12.66
C PHE A 140 22.41 -3.67 12.61
N PHE A 141 21.86 -4.05 11.45
CA PHE A 141 21.16 -5.32 11.29
C PHE A 141 22.09 -6.54 11.28
N SER A 142 23.31 -6.42 10.74
CA SER A 142 24.36 -7.42 10.88
C SER A 142 24.67 -7.65 12.36
N GLY A 143 24.63 -6.56 13.13
CA GLY A 143 24.76 -6.60 14.57
C GLY A 143 23.67 -7.38 15.27
N LEU A 144 22.42 -7.00 15.01
CA LEU A 144 21.25 -7.68 15.55
C LEU A 144 21.25 -9.17 15.19
N HIS A 145 21.61 -9.51 13.96
CA HIS A 145 21.69 -10.90 13.49
C HIS A 145 22.62 -11.75 14.36
N LYS A 146 23.80 -11.23 14.75
CA LYS A 146 24.73 -11.98 15.63
C LYS A 146 24.28 -12.01 17.09
N ILE A 147 23.73 -10.91 17.61
CA ILE A 147 23.33 -10.81 19.03
C ILE A 147 22.14 -11.74 19.32
N LEU A 148 21.18 -11.75 18.40
CA LEU A 148 19.91 -12.46 18.56
C LEU A 148 19.90 -13.83 17.86
N ASP A 149 21.01 -14.21 17.23
CA ASP A 149 21.15 -15.45 16.44
C ASP A 149 19.99 -15.65 15.43
N LEU A 150 19.62 -14.57 14.73
CA LEU A 150 18.49 -14.59 13.80
C LEU A 150 18.90 -15.32 12.52
N ASN A 151 17.97 -15.98 11.83
CA ASN A 151 18.25 -16.45 10.46
C ASN A 151 18.31 -15.28 9.46
N TYR A 152 17.40 -14.32 9.62
CA TYR A 152 17.33 -13.09 8.83
C TYR A 152 16.45 -12.05 9.53
N SER A 153 16.55 -10.80 9.08
CA SER A 153 15.64 -9.71 9.42
C SER A 153 14.78 -9.33 8.22
N LEU A 154 13.51 -9.00 8.43
CA LEU A 154 12.60 -8.53 7.39
C LEU A 154 12.14 -7.11 7.72
N LEU A 155 12.46 -6.14 6.88
CA LEU A 155 11.95 -4.78 6.99
C LEU A 155 10.73 -4.59 6.08
N LEU A 156 9.63 -4.12 6.67
CA LEU A 156 8.40 -3.78 5.97
C LEU A 156 8.25 -2.26 5.91
N ILE A 157 8.22 -1.71 4.69
CA ILE A 157 7.99 -0.28 4.43
C ILE A 157 6.65 -0.15 3.71
N ASP A 158 5.70 0.54 4.33
CA ASP A 158 4.36 0.71 3.78
C ASP A 158 4.20 2.08 3.09
N GLU A 159 3.32 2.15 2.10
CA GLU A 159 2.89 3.36 1.36
C GLU A 159 4.03 4.20 0.77
N ILE A 160 5.04 3.57 0.13
CA ILE A 160 6.17 4.29 -0.46
C ILE A 160 5.71 5.32 -1.52
N SER A 161 4.69 4.98 -2.32
CA SER A 161 4.14 5.90 -3.33
C SER A 161 3.36 7.08 -2.73
N GLY A 162 3.06 7.02 -1.43
CA GLY A 162 2.34 8.05 -0.71
C GLY A 162 3.12 9.36 -0.61
N VAL A 163 4.45 9.28 -0.51
CA VAL A 163 5.31 10.43 -0.21
C VAL A 163 5.82 11.21 -1.41
N ALA A 164 6.37 12.40 -1.15
CA ALA A 164 7.06 13.24 -2.12
C ALA A 164 8.13 12.48 -2.93
N GLU A 165 8.31 12.87 -4.20
CA GLU A 165 9.22 12.16 -5.13
C GLU A 165 10.65 12.03 -4.60
N LYS A 166 11.17 13.06 -3.93
CA LYS A 166 12.52 13.04 -3.34
C LYS A 166 12.64 11.99 -2.23
N ALA A 167 11.60 11.85 -1.41
CA ALA A 167 11.53 10.83 -0.37
C ALA A 167 11.47 9.42 -0.96
N GLN A 168 10.69 9.23 -2.04
CA GLN A 168 10.65 7.95 -2.77
C GLN A 168 12.04 7.57 -3.30
N VAL A 169 12.76 8.53 -3.90
CA VAL A 169 14.12 8.31 -4.42
C VAL A 169 15.07 7.82 -3.33
N GLU A 170 15.00 8.40 -2.13
CA GLU A 170 15.84 7.99 -1.00
C GLU A 170 15.46 6.60 -0.47
N VAL A 171 14.17 6.24 -0.44
CA VAL A 171 13.73 4.87 -0.12
C VAL A 171 14.30 3.87 -1.13
N PHE A 172 14.17 4.13 -2.44
CA PHE A 172 14.73 3.24 -3.47
C PHE A 172 16.26 3.17 -3.44
N ARG A 173 16.93 4.28 -3.08
CA ARG A 173 18.38 4.32 -2.87
C ARG A 173 18.77 3.37 -1.72
N LEU A 174 18.05 3.42 -0.61
CA LEU A 174 18.26 2.53 0.53
C LEU A 174 18.10 1.06 0.13
N LEU A 175 16.97 0.71 -0.51
CA LEU A 175 16.66 -0.67 -0.93
C LEU A 175 17.77 -1.25 -1.81
N ARG A 176 18.25 -0.46 -2.79
CA ARG A 176 19.33 -0.87 -3.68
C ARG A 176 20.66 -1.07 -2.94
N LEU A 177 21.01 -0.16 -2.04
CA LEU A 177 22.27 -0.24 -1.29
C LEU A 177 22.30 -1.46 -0.38
N ILE A 178 21.18 -1.80 0.26
CA ILE A 178 21.14 -2.94 1.17
C ILE A 178 21.23 -4.27 0.42
N ARG A 179 20.54 -4.38 -0.73
CA ARG A 179 20.73 -5.52 -1.64
C ARG A 179 22.21 -5.73 -1.98
N ALA A 180 22.93 -4.67 -2.34
CA ALA A 180 24.34 -4.75 -2.72
C ALA A 180 25.29 -5.10 -1.54
N SER A 181 24.85 -4.94 -0.30
CA SER A 181 25.71 -5.00 0.90
C SER A 181 25.44 -6.22 1.79
N THR A 182 24.51 -7.10 1.43
CA THR A 182 24.01 -8.17 2.31
C THR A 182 24.42 -9.58 1.90
N GLU A 183 25.16 -9.75 0.79
CA GLU A 183 25.69 -11.05 0.39
C GLU A 183 26.73 -11.55 1.40
N THR A 184 26.40 -12.65 2.09
CA THR A 184 27.33 -13.32 3.00
C THR A 184 28.15 -14.37 2.25
N ARG A 185 29.29 -14.79 2.83
CA ARG A 185 30.12 -15.91 2.30
C ARG A 185 29.34 -17.24 2.19
N ALA A 186 28.21 -17.36 2.88
CA ALA A 186 27.34 -18.54 2.86
C ALA A 186 26.23 -18.48 1.78
N GLY A 187 26.13 -17.39 1.02
CA GLY A 187 25.15 -17.25 -0.07
C GLY A 187 23.73 -16.89 0.39
N THR A 188 23.52 -16.60 1.68
CA THR A 188 22.22 -16.18 2.24
C THR A 188 22.29 -14.75 2.77
N ASN A 189 21.28 -13.93 2.44
CA ASN A 189 21.17 -12.56 2.95
C ASN A 189 20.62 -12.58 4.38
N PHE A 190 21.16 -11.75 5.26
CA PHE A 190 20.68 -11.62 6.65
C PHE A 190 19.58 -10.56 6.81
N LEU A 191 19.26 -9.83 5.74
CA LEU A 191 18.31 -8.72 5.76
C LEU A 191 17.54 -8.62 4.44
N TYR A 192 16.22 -8.62 4.53
CA TYR A 192 15.27 -8.55 3.41
C TYR A 192 14.34 -7.34 3.57
N PHE A 193 13.80 -6.86 2.45
CA PHE A 193 12.85 -5.74 2.42
C PHE A 193 11.61 -6.10 1.64
N ILE A 194 10.47 -5.65 2.13
CA ILE A 194 9.23 -5.60 1.37
C ILE A 194 8.70 -4.18 1.47
N GLY A 195 8.57 -3.54 0.31
CA GLY A 195 8.00 -2.22 0.17
C GLY A 195 6.63 -2.31 -0.49
N SER A 196 5.60 -1.70 0.09
CA SER A 196 4.32 -1.53 -0.60
C SER A 196 4.37 -0.26 -1.44
N VAL A 197 3.98 -0.38 -2.72
CA VAL A 197 3.90 0.73 -3.68
C VAL A 197 2.52 0.72 -4.30
N TYR A 198 1.70 1.72 -3.96
CA TYR A 198 0.38 1.86 -4.54
C TYR A 198 -0.02 3.35 -4.68
N PRO A 199 -0.50 3.78 -5.86
CA PRO A 199 -0.52 3.03 -7.12
C PRO A 199 0.84 3.12 -7.85
N PRO A 200 1.16 2.14 -8.73
CA PRO A 200 2.42 2.13 -9.48
C PRO A 200 2.66 3.39 -10.31
N GLU A 201 1.60 4.06 -10.77
CA GLU A 201 1.64 5.27 -11.59
C GLU A 201 2.19 6.50 -10.86
N LYS A 202 2.02 6.59 -9.53
CA LYS A 202 2.59 7.65 -8.68
C LYS A 202 4.01 7.31 -8.19
N THR A 203 4.43 6.06 -8.41
CA THR A 203 5.72 5.59 -7.91
C THR A 203 6.84 6.03 -8.84
N ASN A 204 7.71 6.90 -8.35
CA ASN A 204 8.83 7.40 -9.11
C ASN A 204 10.07 6.55 -8.88
N TYR A 205 10.25 5.55 -9.75
CA TYR A 205 11.48 4.75 -9.80
C TYR A 205 12.63 5.60 -10.37
N PRO A 206 13.73 5.79 -9.61
CA PRO A 206 14.91 6.53 -10.05
C PRO A 206 15.53 5.91 -11.31
N SER A 207 15.90 6.75 -12.26
CA SER A 207 16.66 6.33 -13.44
C SER A 207 17.55 7.45 -13.95
N LYS A 208 18.75 7.11 -14.41
CA LYS A 208 19.70 8.04 -15.05
C LYS A 208 19.10 8.75 -16.25
N VAL A 209 18.20 8.09 -16.99
CA VAL A 209 17.49 8.70 -18.13
C VAL A 209 16.59 9.86 -17.69
N LYS A 210 16.07 9.81 -16.44
CA LYS A 210 15.28 10.89 -15.84
C LYS A 210 16.13 11.91 -15.07
N GLY A 211 17.47 11.81 -15.14
CA GLY A 211 18.39 12.74 -14.49
C GLY A 211 18.77 12.38 -13.04
N TYR A 212 18.49 11.17 -12.57
CA TYR A 212 18.94 10.71 -11.25
C TYR A 212 20.37 10.14 -11.29
N ASP A 213 21.07 10.17 -10.15
CA ASP A 213 22.45 9.64 -10.04
C ASP A 213 22.54 8.11 -10.21
N PHE A 214 21.41 7.40 -10.09
CA PHE A 214 21.36 5.94 -10.07
C PHE A 214 20.06 5.41 -10.71
N ASP A 215 20.13 4.17 -11.18
CA ASP A 215 18.96 3.42 -11.70
C ASP A 215 18.38 2.47 -10.64
N PHE A 216 17.07 2.41 -10.51
CA PHE A 216 16.38 1.35 -9.78
C PHE A 216 15.54 0.54 -10.78
N ILE A 217 15.92 -0.71 -11.02
CA ILE A 217 15.35 -1.55 -12.07
C ILE A 217 14.48 -2.64 -11.42
N GLN A 218 13.16 -2.53 -11.59
CA GLN A 218 12.23 -3.59 -11.18
C GLN A 218 12.58 -4.91 -11.89
N GLY A 219 12.58 -6.02 -11.16
CA GLY A 219 12.98 -7.34 -11.65
C GLY A 219 14.47 -7.64 -11.49
N GLU A 220 15.33 -6.61 -11.45
CA GLU A 220 16.75 -6.78 -11.12
C GLU A 220 17.02 -6.44 -9.66
N ASP A 221 16.56 -5.27 -9.20
CA ASP A 221 16.77 -4.76 -7.84
C ASP A 221 15.72 -5.27 -6.84
N CYS A 222 14.55 -5.67 -7.31
CA CYS A 222 13.49 -6.27 -6.50
C CYS A 222 12.58 -7.18 -7.32
N SER A 223 11.96 -8.17 -6.66
CA SER A 223 10.76 -8.81 -7.19
C SER A 223 9.55 -7.92 -6.92
N MET A 224 8.65 -7.84 -7.89
CA MET A 224 7.41 -7.07 -7.79
C MET A 224 6.23 -8.03 -7.82
N GLU A 225 5.48 -8.08 -6.73
CA GLU A 225 4.23 -8.83 -6.65
C GLU A 225 3.06 -7.87 -6.49
N TYR A 226 1.99 -8.12 -7.24
CA TYR A 226 0.77 -7.33 -7.18
C TYR A 226 -0.28 -8.12 -6.41
N LEU A 227 -0.65 -7.60 -5.23
CA LEU A 227 -1.65 -8.21 -4.35
C LEU A 227 -2.96 -7.43 -4.47
N GLU A 228 -3.73 -7.71 -5.52
CA GLU A 228 -5.09 -7.20 -5.68
C GLU A 228 -6.02 -8.38 -5.95
N MET A 229 -7.07 -8.53 -5.13
CA MET A 229 -8.07 -9.56 -5.35
C MET A 229 -8.97 -9.13 -6.52
N ASP A 230 -8.69 -9.67 -7.70
CA ASP A 230 -9.47 -9.40 -8.90
C ASP A 230 -10.93 -9.86 -8.71
N VAL A 231 -11.88 -8.98 -9.00
CA VAL A 231 -13.32 -9.28 -8.99
C VAL A 231 -13.70 -10.47 -9.87
N LEU A 232 -12.85 -10.80 -10.83
CA LEU A 232 -12.98 -11.92 -11.76
C LEU A 232 -12.42 -13.23 -11.21
N HIS A 233 -11.79 -13.23 -10.03
CA HIS A 233 -11.22 -14.42 -9.41
C HIS A 233 -12.34 -15.34 -8.88
N ASP A 234 -12.17 -16.66 -9.06
CA ASP A 234 -13.20 -17.63 -8.66
C ASP A 234 -13.44 -17.61 -7.13
N GLU A 235 -12.39 -17.32 -6.35
CA GLU A 235 -12.45 -17.24 -4.88
C GLU A 235 -12.95 -15.89 -4.33
N TYR A 236 -13.30 -14.92 -5.18
CA TYR A 236 -13.65 -13.56 -4.75
C TYR A 236 -14.78 -13.54 -3.71
N GLU A 237 -15.90 -14.18 -4.02
CA GLU A 237 -17.08 -14.24 -3.14
C GLU A 237 -16.76 -14.99 -1.84
N SER A 238 -16.04 -16.10 -1.93
CA SER A 238 -15.64 -16.90 -0.76
C SER A 238 -14.68 -16.15 0.16
N PHE A 239 -13.80 -15.30 -0.38
CA PHE A 239 -12.89 -14.48 0.41
C PHE A 239 -13.67 -13.47 1.27
N PHE A 240 -14.59 -12.70 0.67
CA PHE A 240 -15.42 -11.74 1.41
C PHE A 240 -16.37 -12.42 2.40
N LYS A 241 -16.87 -13.61 2.05
CA LYS A 241 -17.64 -14.44 2.97
C LYS A 241 -16.77 -14.84 4.17
N PHE A 242 -15.61 -15.45 3.94
CA PHE A 242 -14.69 -15.90 4.98
C PHE A 242 -14.32 -14.79 5.97
N ILE A 243 -13.92 -13.60 5.49
CA ILE A 243 -13.55 -12.50 6.40
C ILE A 243 -14.74 -12.02 7.24
N THR A 244 -15.95 -12.07 6.69
CA THR A 244 -17.19 -11.72 7.40
C THR A 244 -17.51 -12.76 8.47
N GLU A 245 -17.49 -14.04 8.10
CA GLU A 245 -17.75 -15.15 9.02
C GLU A 245 -16.76 -15.13 10.20
N LYS A 246 -15.47 -14.90 9.93
CA LYS A 246 -14.44 -14.81 10.97
C LYS A 246 -14.64 -13.62 11.90
N ARG A 247 -15.03 -12.47 11.36
CA ARG A 247 -15.30 -11.28 12.17
C ARG A 247 -16.55 -11.47 13.03
N LEU A 248 -17.59 -12.09 12.48
CA LEU A 248 -18.81 -12.45 13.21
C LEU A 248 -18.52 -13.47 14.32
N GLN A 249 -17.74 -14.52 14.06
CA GLN A 249 -17.33 -15.48 15.09
C GLN A 249 -16.58 -14.81 16.25
N SER A 250 -15.77 -13.78 15.96
CA SER A 250 -15.00 -13.07 16.97
C SER A 250 -15.82 -12.06 17.78
N LEU A 251 -16.79 -11.38 17.16
CA LEU A 251 -17.54 -10.27 17.80
C LEU A 251 -18.92 -10.71 18.30
N HIS A 252 -19.53 -11.68 17.63
CA HIS A 252 -20.87 -12.22 17.88
C HIS A 252 -20.84 -13.75 17.78
N PRO A 253 -20.24 -14.47 18.77
CA PRO A 253 -20.13 -15.93 18.72
C PRO A 253 -21.48 -16.66 18.51
N GLU A 254 -22.58 -16.07 18.99
CA GLU A 254 -23.96 -16.53 18.81
C GLU A 254 -24.41 -16.59 17.35
N SER A 255 -23.76 -15.84 16.46
CA SER A 255 -24.00 -15.91 15.02
C SER A 255 -23.55 -17.22 14.39
N HIS A 256 -22.69 -17.98 15.08
CA HIS A 256 -21.94 -19.12 14.53
C HIS A 256 -21.15 -18.76 13.25
N GLY A 257 -20.88 -17.48 13.02
CA GLY A 257 -20.27 -16.96 11.80
C GLY A 257 -21.22 -16.83 10.61
N SER A 258 -22.53 -17.09 10.75
CA SER A 258 -23.44 -17.02 9.62
C SER A 258 -23.58 -15.59 9.10
N ILE A 259 -23.32 -15.37 7.80
CA ILE A 259 -23.53 -14.06 7.15
C ILE A 259 -24.99 -13.59 7.24
N ASN A 260 -25.94 -14.53 7.31
CA ASN A 260 -27.37 -14.22 7.46
C ASN A 260 -27.69 -13.62 8.83
N TRP A 261 -26.77 -13.67 9.80
CA TRP A 261 -26.90 -12.93 11.04
C TRP A 261 -26.74 -11.43 10.82
N LEU A 262 -25.91 -11.03 9.85
CA LEU A 262 -25.63 -9.64 9.53
C LEU A 262 -26.49 -9.10 8.38
N PHE A 263 -26.76 -9.91 7.35
CA PHE A 263 -27.49 -9.49 6.14
C PHE A 263 -28.89 -10.08 6.08
N GLU A 264 -29.84 -9.33 5.50
CA GLU A 264 -31.20 -9.82 5.27
C GLU A 264 -31.20 -10.99 4.26
N ASP A 265 -30.37 -10.88 3.22
CA ASP A 265 -30.23 -11.88 2.16
C ASP A 265 -28.81 -11.91 1.57
N GLU A 266 -28.54 -12.94 0.77
CA GLU A 266 -27.26 -13.12 0.08
C GLU A 266 -26.99 -12.05 -0.98
N LYS A 267 -28.03 -11.47 -1.61
CA LYS A 267 -27.84 -10.40 -2.61
C LYS A 267 -27.27 -9.13 -1.99
N SER A 268 -27.65 -8.82 -0.76
CA SER A 268 -27.15 -7.69 0.01
C SER A 268 -25.66 -7.87 0.33
N PHE A 269 -25.27 -9.08 0.73
CA PHE A 269 -23.86 -9.46 0.90
C PHE A 269 -23.08 -9.31 -0.41
N LEU A 270 -23.58 -9.90 -1.50
CA LEU A 270 -22.89 -9.90 -2.79
C LEU A 270 -22.75 -8.48 -3.36
N LEU A 271 -23.78 -7.64 -3.26
CA LEU A 271 -23.69 -6.24 -3.69
C LEU A 271 -22.56 -5.51 -2.96
N ALA A 272 -22.46 -5.68 -1.63
CA ALA A 272 -21.39 -5.08 -0.84
C ALA A 272 -20.01 -5.62 -1.25
N ALA A 273 -19.89 -6.94 -1.42
CA ALA A 273 -18.64 -7.59 -1.81
C ALA A 273 -18.16 -7.12 -3.19
N PHE A 274 -19.03 -7.11 -4.21
CA PHE A 274 -18.66 -6.68 -5.56
C PHE A 274 -18.33 -5.19 -5.63
N THR A 275 -19.11 -4.32 -5.00
CA THR A 275 -18.85 -2.88 -5.03
C THR A 275 -17.65 -2.44 -4.18
N ALA A 276 -17.16 -3.32 -3.31
CA ALA A 276 -15.85 -3.15 -2.67
C ALA A 276 -14.67 -3.35 -3.64
N ASN A 277 -14.90 -4.00 -4.78
CA ASN A 277 -13.94 -4.16 -5.88
C ASN A 277 -12.55 -4.66 -5.43
N GLY A 278 -12.54 -5.74 -4.65
CA GLY A 278 -11.32 -6.38 -4.15
C GLY A 278 -10.71 -5.76 -2.90
N LEU A 279 -11.27 -4.65 -2.39
CA LEU A 279 -10.71 -3.91 -1.25
C LEU A 279 -11.45 -4.22 0.07
N PRO A 280 -10.86 -4.98 1.02
CA PRO A 280 -11.49 -5.29 2.30
C PRO A 280 -11.87 -4.04 3.11
N ARG A 281 -11.06 -2.98 3.03
CA ARG A 281 -11.33 -1.71 3.72
C ARG A 281 -12.64 -1.08 3.24
N ARG A 282 -12.83 -0.97 1.92
CA ARG A 282 -14.06 -0.42 1.32
C ARG A 282 -15.27 -1.29 1.66
N TYR A 283 -15.09 -2.62 1.66
CA TYR A 283 -16.15 -3.55 2.09
C TYR A 283 -16.64 -3.23 3.50
N PHE A 284 -15.75 -3.19 4.50
CA PHE A 284 -16.15 -2.91 5.88
C PHE A 284 -16.72 -1.49 6.05
N GLU A 285 -16.28 -0.54 5.24
CA GLU A 285 -16.83 0.82 5.23
C GLU A 285 -18.26 0.88 4.68
N ILE A 286 -18.54 0.14 3.60
CA ILE A 286 -19.92 -0.06 3.09
C ILE A 286 -20.77 -0.66 4.19
N LEU A 287 -20.30 -1.71 4.87
CA LEU A 287 -21.06 -2.37 5.95
C LEU A 287 -21.34 -1.43 7.12
N ASN A 288 -20.35 -0.65 7.54
CA ASN A 288 -20.51 0.30 8.64
C ASN A 288 -21.55 1.39 8.31
N ASN A 289 -21.47 1.98 7.11
CA ASN A 289 -22.44 2.98 6.66
C ASN A 289 -23.85 2.37 6.51
N ALA A 290 -23.94 1.17 5.92
CA ALA A 290 -25.20 0.50 5.71
C ALA A 290 -25.87 0.10 7.03
N TYR A 291 -25.10 -0.38 8.01
CA TYR A 291 -25.61 -0.66 9.35
C TYR A 291 -26.16 0.60 10.03
N SER A 292 -25.46 1.74 9.91
CA SER A 292 -25.94 3.04 10.42
C SER A 292 -27.26 3.48 9.76
N ILE A 293 -27.39 3.27 8.45
CA ILE A 293 -28.61 3.57 7.69
C ILE A 293 -29.77 2.66 8.13
N ALA A 294 -29.53 1.34 8.19
CA ALA A 294 -30.51 0.35 8.64
C ALA A 294 -31.00 0.66 10.07
N SER A 295 -30.08 0.98 10.98
CA SER A 295 -30.40 1.30 12.38
C SER A 295 -31.23 2.57 12.53
N LYS A 296 -30.95 3.62 11.74
CA LYS A 296 -31.70 4.90 11.80
C LYS A 296 -33.14 4.79 11.32
N ARG A 297 -33.40 3.96 10.31
CA ARG A 297 -34.74 3.74 9.76
C ARG A 297 -35.70 3.12 10.78
N HIS A 298 -35.16 2.41 11.79
CA HIS A 298 -35.92 1.63 12.76
C HIS A 298 -35.63 2.04 14.21
N SER A 299 -35.40 3.34 14.46
CA SER A 299 -35.01 3.91 15.77
C SER A 299 -35.96 3.62 16.95
N LEU A 300 -37.08 2.93 16.72
CA LEU A 300 -38.10 2.54 17.71
C LEU A 300 -38.11 1.04 18.03
N GLU A 301 -37.30 0.20 17.34
CA GLU A 301 -37.27 -1.25 17.55
C GLU A 301 -36.08 -1.69 18.43
N ILE A 302 -36.32 -2.62 19.35
CA ILE A 302 -35.34 -3.13 20.35
C ILE A 302 -34.35 -4.13 19.72
N GLU A 303 -34.65 -4.67 18.54
CA GLU A 303 -33.84 -5.72 17.89
C GLU A 303 -32.71 -5.17 17.02
N THR A 304 -31.55 -5.82 17.10
CA THR A 304 -30.45 -5.69 16.13
C THR A 304 -30.96 -6.07 14.74
N LYS A 305 -31.07 -5.10 13.82
CA LYS A 305 -31.56 -5.36 12.47
C LYS A 305 -30.44 -5.64 11.50
N ARG A 306 -30.73 -6.59 10.62
CA ARG A 306 -29.85 -7.03 9.53
C ARG A 306 -29.79 -5.96 8.45
N ILE A 307 -28.68 -5.92 7.73
CA ILE A 307 -28.42 -4.97 6.65
C ILE A 307 -29.17 -5.45 5.39
N ASP A 308 -30.07 -4.60 4.89
CA ASP A 308 -30.86 -4.83 3.68
C ASP A 308 -30.17 -4.26 2.41
N PHE A 309 -30.67 -4.67 1.24
CA PHE A 309 -30.14 -4.24 -0.06
C PHE A 309 -30.21 -2.72 -0.23
N HIS A 310 -31.26 -2.08 0.31
CA HIS A 310 -31.43 -0.64 0.24
C HIS A 310 -30.36 0.09 1.06
N SER A 311 -30.05 -0.38 2.26
CA SER A 311 -29.02 0.23 3.11
C SER A 311 -27.64 0.10 2.48
N ILE A 312 -27.31 -1.05 1.87
CA ILE A 312 -26.08 -1.21 1.09
C ILE A 312 -26.07 -0.24 -0.08
N SER A 313 -27.16 -0.17 -0.86
CA SER A 313 -27.26 0.72 -2.02
C SER A 313 -27.03 2.18 -1.64
N THR A 314 -27.68 2.66 -0.58
CA THR A 314 -27.51 4.04 -0.08
C THR A 314 -26.11 4.27 0.49
N ALA A 315 -25.53 3.28 1.18
CA ALA A 315 -24.15 3.37 1.66
C ALA A 315 -23.15 3.54 0.51
N ILE A 316 -23.32 2.79 -0.58
CA ILE A 316 -22.50 2.93 -1.80
C ILE A 316 -22.63 4.34 -2.36
N GLN A 317 -23.85 4.87 -2.50
CA GLN A 317 -24.05 6.24 -3.00
C GLN A 317 -23.30 7.27 -2.14
N ASN A 318 -23.46 7.18 -0.81
CA ASN A 318 -22.81 8.10 0.13
C ASN A 318 -21.29 8.03 0.04
N ILE A 319 -20.70 6.84 -0.06
CA ILE A 319 -19.24 6.66 -0.16
C ILE A 319 -18.72 7.22 -1.49
N VAL A 320 -19.41 6.95 -2.59
CA VAL A 320 -18.98 7.43 -3.91
C VAL A 320 -19.03 8.95 -3.95
N ASP A 321 -20.13 9.55 -3.52
CA ASP A 321 -20.33 11.00 -3.49
C ASP A 321 -19.32 11.72 -2.57
N SER A 322 -19.17 11.24 -1.33
CA SER A 322 -18.35 11.95 -0.33
C SER A 322 -16.85 11.70 -0.41
N GLN A 323 -16.42 10.54 -0.95
CA GLN A 323 -15.01 10.13 -0.88
C GLN A 323 -14.39 9.86 -2.24
N THR A 324 -15.16 9.31 -3.18
CA THR A 324 -14.61 8.84 -4.47
C THR A 324 -14.62 9.95 -5.50
N LEU A 325 -15.70 10.74 -5.55
CA LEU A 325 -15.91 11.82 -6.52
C LEU A 325 -15.75 13.22 -5.90
N SER A 326 -15.02 13.31 -4.78
CA SER A 326 -14.94 14.56 -4.03
C SER A 326 -14.15 15.64 -4.80
N GLU A 327 -14.69 16.87 -4.83
CA GLU A 327 -14.13 18.00 -5.60
C GLU A 327 -12.70 18.39 -5.19
N ASN A 328 -12.29 18.06 -3.96
CA ASN A 328 -10.93 18.27 -3.48
C ASN A 328 -9.91 17.24 -4.00
N GLN A 329 -10.35 16.19 -4.70
CA GLN A 329 -9.52 15.09 -5.18
C GLN A 329 -9.46 14.97 -6.70
N LEU A 330 -10.46 15.49 -7.40
CA LEU A 330 -10.59 15.42 -8.85
C LEU A 330 -10.53 16.81 -9.47
N THR A 331 -9.90 16.90 -10.64
CA THR A 331 -9.89 18.13 -11.44
C THR A 331 -11.12 18.19 -12.33
N ASP A 332 -11.45 19.39 -12.84
CA ASP A 332 -12.53 19.57 -13.82
C ASP A 332 -12.32 18.69 -15.07
N ASN A 333 -11.06 18.50 -15.47
CA ASN A 333 -10.71 17.61 -16.57
C ASN A 333 -11.01 16.14 -16.24
N ASP A 334 -10.75 15.70 -15.01
CA ASP A 334 -11.06 14.34 -14.57
C ASP A 334 -12.57 14.09 -14.59
N LEU A 335 -13.35 15.03 -14.06
CA LEU A 335 -14.81 14.98 -14.08
C LEU A 335 -15.34 15.04 -15.52
N HIS A 336 -14.75 15.87 -16.39
CA HIS A 336 -15.11 15.91 -17.81
C HIS A 336 -14.91 14.55 -18.49
N TYR A 337 -13.73 13.94 -18.35
CA TYR A 337 -13.45 12.63 -18.94
C TYR A 337 -14.40 11.55 -18.40
N LEU A 338 -14.67 11.55 -17.11
CA LEU A 338 -15.58 10.60 -16.48
C LEU A 338 -17.04 10.81 -16.95
N GLU A 339 -17.59 11.99 -16.69
CA GLU A 339 -19.03 12.26 -16.82
C GLU A 339 -19.49 12.58 -18.23
N LYS A 340 -18.62 13.17 -19.08
CA LYS A 340 -18.99 13.57 -20.44
C LYS A 340 -18.56 12.55 -21.49
N ILE A 341 -17.56 11.73 -21.20
CA ILE A 341 -17.02 10.76 -22.17
C ILE A 341 -17.29 9.32 -21.73
N ILE A 342 -16.76 8.90 -20.58
CA ILE A 342 -16.77 7.48 -20.19
C ILE A 342 -18.18 7.01 -19.82
N ILE A 343 -18.84 7.68 -18.86
CA ILE A 343 -20.16 7.29 -18.36
C ILE A 343 -21.20 7.26 -19.50
N PRO A 344 -21.38 8.30 -20.33
CA PRO A 344 -22.39 8.28 -21.39
C PRO A 344 -22.15 7.17 -22.42
N LYS A 345 -20.88 6.88 -22.74
CA LYS A 345 -20.53 5.84 -23.71
C LYS A 345 -20.89 4.45 -23.18
N LEU A 346 -20.61 4.17 -21.91
CA LEU A 346 -20.95 2.90 -21.28
C LEU A 346 -22.47 2.76 -21.11
N THR A 347 -23.14 3.80 -20.60
CA THR A 347 -24.60 3.80 -20.40
C THR A 347 -25.33 3.58 -21.72
N SER A 348 -25.00 4.33 -22.78
CA SER A 348 -25.65 4.17 -24.10
C SER A 348 -25.52 2.74 -24.63
N ARG A 349 -24.34 2.12 -24.44
CA ARG A 349 -24.10 0.75 -24.87
C ARG A 349 -24.89 -0.27 -24.06
N ASN A 350 -24.94 -0.10 -22.74
CA ASN A 350 -25.68 -0.98 -21.84
C ASN A 350 -27.18 -0.88 -22.07
N THR A 351 -27.73 0.32 -22.20
CA THR A 351 -29.14 0.50 -22.55
C THR A 351 -29.47 -0.18 -23.88
N GLY A 352 -28.61 -0.02 -24.90
CA GLY A 352 -28.80 -0.71 -26.19
C GLY A 352 -28.71 -2.23 -26.08
N ALA A 353 -27.87 -2.76 -25.18
CA ALA A 353 -27.78 -4.19 -24.90
C ALA A 353 -29.03 -4.71 -24.17
N GLU A 354 -29.51 -3.99 -23.16
CA GLU A 354 -30.71 -4.33 -22.39
C GLU A 354 -31.94 -4.41 -23.30
N THR A 355 -32.18 -3.40 -24.15
CA THR A 355 -33.29 -3.42 -25.12
C THR A 355 -33.20 -4.61 -26.09
N ARG A 356 -31.99 -4.96 -26.54
CA ARG A 356 -31.80 -6.13 -27.43
C ARG A 356 -32.00 -7.45 -26.70
N ASN A 357 -31.69 -7.50 -25.41
CA ASN A 357 -31.80 -8.71 -24.60
C ASN A 357 -33.25 -9.08 -24.25
N GLU A 358 -34.18 -8.13 -24.28
CA GLU A 358 -35.61 -8.39 -24.08
C GLU A 358 -36.19 -9.40 -25.09
N SER A 359 -35.61 -9.44 -26.30
CA SER A 359 -36.06 -10.31 -27.39
C SER A 359 -35.16 -11.52 -27.64
N ARG A 360 -34.10 -11.71 -26.82
CA ARG A 360 -33.11 -12.78 -26.99
C ARG A 360 -33.32 -13.89 -25.99
N GLU A 361 -33.06 -15.11 -26.44
CA GLU A 361 -32.85 -16.28 -25.58
C GLU A 361 -31.69 -16.01 -24.61
N ASP A 362 -31.75 -16.62 -23.42
CA ASP A 362 -30.83 -16.34 -22.32
C ASP A 362 -29.35 -16.58 -22.71
N ASP A 363 -29.08 -17.61 -23.50
CA ASP A 363 -27.74 -17.98 -24.01
C ASP A 363 -27.16 -16.97 -25.04
N LYS A 364 -28.02 -16.12 -25.60
CA LYS A 364 -27.66 -15.11 -26.62
C LYS A 364 -27.69 -13.68 -26.08
N ARG A 365 -27.99 -13.50 -24.79
CA ARG A 365 -27.98 -12.18 -24.16
C ARG A 365 -26.58 -11.57 -24.19
N LEU A 366 -26.57 -10.26 -24.42
CA LEU A 366 -25.38 -9.43 -24.37
C LEU A 366 -25.05 -9.12 -22.90
N PRO A 367 -23.81 -9.34 -22.45
CA PRO A 367 -23.42 -9.01 -21.09
C PRO A 367 -23.34 -7.49 -20.87
N VAL A 368 -23.35 -7.06 -19.61
CA VAL A 368 -23.08 -5.68 -19.24
C VAL A 368 -21.66 -5.26 -19.67
N HIS A 369 -21.56 -4.04 -20.20
CA HIS A 369 -20.31 -3.41 -20.59
C HIS A 369 -19.78 -2.50 -19.49
N LEU A 370 -18.71 -2.94 -18.84
CA LEU A 370 -17.96 -2.18 -17.84
C LEU A 370 -16.47 -2.02 -18.19
N PHE A 371 -16.03 -2.71 -19.23
CA PHE A 371 -14.64 -2.69 -19.69
C PHE A 371 -14.46 -1.64 -20.79
N LEU A 372 -13.32 -0.94 -20.72
CA LEU A 372 -12.91 0.10 -21.65
C LEU A 372 -11.52 -0.24 -22.22
N SER A 373 -11.25 0.27 -23.42
CA SER A 373 -9.92 0.28 -24.03
C SER A 373 -9.57 1.70 -24.44
N VAL A 374 -8.44 2.22 -23.97
CA VAL A 374 -7.91 3.55 -24.32
C VAL A 374 -6.56 3.45 -25.02
N SER A 375 -6.22 4.44 -25.83
CA SER A 375 -4.88 4.53 -26.42
C SER A 375 -3.81 4.70 -25.32
N ARG A 376 -2.55 4.29 -25.60
CA ARG A 376 -1.44 4.47 -24.64
C ARG A 376 -1.17 5.95 -24.34
N SER A 377 -1.38 6.83 -25.31
CA SER A 377 -1.26 8.28 -25.16
C SER A 377 -2.33 8.84 -24.23
N ASP A 378 -3.58 8.37 -24.36
CA ASP A 378 -4.71 8.84 -23.55
C ASP A 378 -4.67 8.30 -22.11
N ARG A 379 -4.01 7.16 -21.87
CA ARG A 379 -3.88 6.58 -20.52
C ARG A 379 -3.32 7.58 -19.50
N LYS A 380 -2.42 8.48 -19.91
CA LYS A 380 -1.86 9.51 -19.01
C LYS A 380 -2.94 10.50 -18.54
N LYS A 381 -3.93 10.81 -19.37
CA LYS A 381 -5.04 11.71 -19.05
C LYS A 381 -5.96 11.13 -17.96
N LEU A 382 -6.02 9.81 -17.83
CA LEU A 382 -6.80 9.11 -16.79
C LEU A 382 -5.99 8.83 -15.52
N GLY A 383 -4.77 9.37 -15.40
CA GLY A 383 -3.87 9.05 -14.29
C GLY A 383 -4.48 9.30 -12.92
N ASN A 384 -5.14 10.45 -12.73
CA ASN A 384 -5.78 10.79 -11.45
C ASN A 384 -7.02 9.92 -11.19
N LEU A 385 -7.87 9.66 -12.20
CA LEU A 385 -9.01 8.75 -12.08
C LEU A 385 -8.60 7.31 -11.71
N ILE A 386 -7.49 6.82 -12.28
CA ILE A 386 -6.91 5.52 -11.91
C ILE A 386 -6.36 5.57 -10.48
N TYR A 387 -5.65 6.65 -10.12
CA TYR A 387 -5.09 6.85 -8.78
C TYR A 387 -6.17 6.81 -7.69
N ARG A 388 -7.32 7.43 -7.94
CA ARG A 388 -8.46 7.45 -7.01
C ARG A 388 -9.27 6.15 -6.98
N GLY A 389 -8.91 5.15 -7.79
CA GLY A 389 -9.65 3.88 -7.87
C GLY A 389 -11.03 4.02 -8.50
N ILE A 390 -11.24 5.06 -9.33
CA ILE A 390 -12.46 5.27 -10.13
C ILE A 390 -12.40 4.38 -11.39
N ILE A 391 -11.19 4.17 -11.92
CA ILE A 391 -10.94 3.30 -13.07
C ILE A 391 -9.82 2.33 -12.71
N HIS A 392 -10.08 1.05 -12.92
CA HIS A 392 -9.16 -0.04 -12.62
C HIS A 392 -8.36 -0.41 -13.85
N ASN A 393 -7.04 -0.55 -13.69
CA ASN A 393 -6.15 -0.86 -14.79
C ASN A 393 -5.93 -2.36 -14.95
N LEU A 394 -6.74 -2.99 -15.81
CA LEU A 394 -6.72 -4.44 -16.03
C LEU A 394 -5.63 -4.91 -17.00
N SER A 395 -4.88 -3.99 -17.62
CA SER A 395 -3.82 -4.35 -18.57
C SER A 395 -2.68 -5.17 -17.97
N ARG A 396 -2.57 -5.19 -16.64
CA ARG A 396 -1.52 -5.89 -15.90
C ARG A 396 -1.93 -7.27 -15.39
N THR A 397 -3.23 -7.53 -15.25
CA THR A 397 -3.74 -8.82 -14.74
C THR A 397 -3.91 -9.87 -15.83
N ARG A 398 -4.18 -9.50 -17.10
CA ARG A 398 -4.32 -10.47 -18.22
C ARG A 398 -3.96 -9.88 -19.59
N LYS A 399 -3.34 -10.69 -20.47
CA LYS A 399 -3.22 -10.38 -21.91
C LYS A 399 -4.55 -10.73 -22.62
N SER A 400 -5.11 -9.82 -23.41
CA SER A 400 -6.23 -10.13 -24.31
C SER A 400 -5.87 -11.29 -25.24
N LYS A 401 -6.70 -12.34 -25.25
CA LYS A 401 -6.58 -13.51 -26.15
C LYS A 401 -7.34 -13.33 -27.47
N SER A 402 -7.97 -12.19 -27.74
CA SER A 402 -8.64 -11.98 -29.02
C SER A 402 -7.61 -11.64 -30.12
N ALA A 403 -6.99 -12.69 -30.67
CA ALA A 403 -6.13 -12.64 -31.84
C ALA A 403 -6.66 -13.61 -32.88
N THR A 404 -7.46 -13.11 -33.82
CA THR A 404 -7.61 -13.70 -35.15
C THR A 404 -7.87 -12.58 -36.17
N SER A 405 -6.83 -11.79 -36.43
CA SER A 405 -6.56 -11.15 -37.74
C SER A 405 -5.37 -10.20 -37.61
N GLU A 406 -4.37 -10.37 -38.47
CA GLU A 406 -3.07 -9.67 -38.52
C GLU A 406 -3.14 -8.17 -38.88
N THR A 407 -4.23 -7.47 -38.58
CA THR A 407 -4.41 -6.07 -39.02
C THR A 407 -5.08 -5.17 -37.98
N THR A 408 -4.54 -5.09 -36.75
CA THR A 408 -4.86 -3.95 -35.87
C THR A 408 -3.72 -3.64 -34.90
N GLU A 409 -2.90 -2.66 -35.28
CA GLU A 409 -1.86 -2.03 -34.45
C GLU A 409 -2.42 -1.23 -33.24
N ASN A 410 -3.73 -1.20 -33.01
CA ASN A 410 -4.34 -0.45 -31.91
C ASN A 410 -4.67 -1.33 -30.70
N LYS A 411 -3.65 -1.93 -30.07
CA LYS A 411 -3.81 -2.54 -28.73
C LYS A 411 -3.85 -1.44 -27.67
N GLY A 412 -5.03 -0.93 -27.39
CA GLY A 412 -5.29 -0.05 -26.25
C GLY A 412 -5.10 -0.76 -24.90
N ILE A 413 -4.99 0.03 -23.85
CA ILE A 413 -4.90 -0.44 -22.46
C ILE A 413 -6.30 -0.78 -21.99
N MET A 414 -6.48 -2.03 -21.53
CA MET A 414 -7.74 -2.49 -20.94
C MET A 414 -7.91 -1.90 -19.53
N LEU A 415 -9.07 -1.30 -19.32
CA LEU A 415 -9.49 -0.65 -18.10
C LEU A 415 -10.89 -1.14 -17.72
N MET A 416 -11.31 -0.92 -16.47
CA MET A 416 -12.67 -1.18 -16.00
C MET A 416 -13.14 -0.02 -15.14
N LEU A 417 -14.38 0.43 -15.35
CA LEU A 417 -15.00 1.39 -14.43
C LEU A 417 -15.23 0.71 -13.07
N ASP A 418 -14.90 1.39 -11.98
CA ASP A 418 -15.18 0.87 -10.64
C ASP A 418 -16.68 0.54 -10.46
N LEU A 419 -16.99 -0.61 -9.88
CA LEU A 419 -18.36 -1.09 -9.78
C LEU A 419 -19.23 -0.19 -8.90
N SER A 420 -18.67 0.44 -7.87
CA SER A 420 -19.40 1.40 -7.04
C SER A 420 -19.73 2.68 -7.81
N VAL A 421 -18.80 3.16 -8.65
CA VAL A 421 -19.00 4.33 -9.52
C VAL A 421 -20.02 4.02 -10.63
N GLY A 422 -19.92 2.85 -11.26
CA GLY A 422 -20.90 2.39 -12.25
C GLY A 422 -22.30 2.25 -11.66
N PHE A 423 -22.40 1.77 -10.42
CA PHE A 423 -23.64 1.70 -9.66
C PHE A 423 -24.20 3.09 -9.31
N TYR A 424 -23.33 4.03 -8.89
CA TYR A 424 -23.67 5.43 -8.60
C TYR A 424 -24.30 6.14 -9.80
N TYR A 425 -23.60 6.15 -10.94
CA TYR A 425 -24.08 6.78 -12.17
C TYR A 425 -25.14 5.96 -12.92
N ARG A 426 -25.57 4.81 -12.40
CA ARG A 426 -26.56 3.91 -13.02
C ARG A 426 -26.17 3.54 -14.46
N VAL A 427 -24.91 3.20 -14.65
CA VAL A 427 -24.36 2.74 -15.95
C VAL A 427 -25.05 1.46 -16.45
N PHE A 428 -25.70 0.73 -15.54
CA PHE A 428 -26.51 -0.45 -15.77
C PHE A 428 -27.73 -0.44 -14.83
N ASN A 429 -28.70 -1.32 -15.08
CA ASN A 429 -29.84 -1.51 -14.19
C ASN A 429 -29.41 -1.98 -12.78
N ILE A 430 -29.60 -1.12 -11.77
CA ILE A 430 -29.15 -1.38 -10.39
C ILE A 430 -29.85 -2.57 -9.74
N GLN A 431 -31.10 -2.89 -10.11
CA GLN A 431 -31.83 -4.03 -9.59
C GLN A 431 -31.27 -5.37 -10.09
N LYS A 432 -30.59 -5.37 -11.23
CA LYS A 432 -29.92 -6.55 -11.83
C LYS A 432 -28.41 -6.57 -11.60
N SER A 433 -27.89 -5.61 -10.82
CA SER A 433 -26.45 -5.41 -10.62
C SER A 433 -25.70 -6.67 -10.15
N VAL A 434 -26.23 -7.38 -9.14
CA VAL A 434 -25.63 -8.62 -8.62
C VAL A 434 -25.54 -9.70 -9.69
N ASP A 435 -26.60 -9.88 -10.48
CA ASP A 435 -26.63 -10.87 -11.55
C ASP A 435 -25.60 -10.54 -12.64
N TYR A 436 -25.45 -9.25 -12.97
CA TYR A 436 -24.41 -8.77 -13.89
C TYR A 436 -23.01 -8.99 -13.32
N PHE A 437 -22.79 -8.77 -12.03
CA PHE A 437 -21.48 -8.94 -11.42
C PHE A 437 -21.04 -10.40 -11.34
N GLN A 438 -21.95 -11.32 -10.98
CA GLN A 438 -21.63 -12.74 -10.86
C GLN A 438 -21.43 -13.41 -12.23
N ASN A 439 -22.27 -13.09 -13.21
CA ASN A 439 -22.31 -13.81 -14.49
C ASN A 439 -21.53 -13.07 -15.57
N ASP A 440 -21.91 -11.83 -15.87
CA ASP A 440 -21.44 -11.12 -17.06
C ASP A 440 -19.95 -10.75 -16.97
N LEU A 441 -19.49 -10.29 -15.80
CA LEU A 441 -18.07 -9.90 -15.61
C LEU A 441 -17.13 -11.08 -15.84
N ARG A 442 -17.40 -12.21 -15.18
CA ARG A 442 -16.57 -13.42 -15.27
C ARG A 442 -16.64 -14.04 -16.66
N GLU A 443 -17.81 -14.10 -17.27
CA GLU A 443 -17.97 -14.62 -18.64
C GLU A 443 -17.19 -13.79 -19.65
N ASN A 444 -17.29 -12.46 -19.57
CA ASN A 444 -16.59 -11.57 -20.49
C ASN A 444 -15.06 -11.73 -20.35
N SER A 445 -14.56 -11.85 -19.11
CA SER A 445 -13.15 -12.15 -18.83
C SER A 445 -12.70 -13.49 -19.43
N LYS A 446 -13.47 -14.57 -19.23
CA LYS A 446 -13.18 -15.91 -19.78
C LYS A 446 -13.17 -15.91 -21.31
N LYS A 447 -14.01 -15.08 -21.93
CA LYS A 447 -14.08 -14.89 -23.39
C LYS A 447 -12.99 -13.93 -23.92
N GLY A 448 -12.08 -13.43 -23.08
CA GLY A 448 -10.97 -12.57 -23.51
C GLY A 448 -11.35 -11.10 -23.66
N TYR A 449 -12.32 -10.64 -22.87
CA TYR A 449 -12.88 -9.28 -22.89
C TYR A 449 -13.50 -8.89 -24.24
N LEU A 450 -14.31 -9.77 -24.86
CA LEU A 450 -14.97 -9.48 -26.14
C LEU A 450 -15.89 -8.25 -26.07
N TYR A 451 -16.46 -7.98 -24.89
CA TYR A 451 -17.46 -6.95 -24.69
C TYR A 451 -16.84 -5.73 -23.98
N PHE A 452 -16.08 -4.92 -24.72
CA PHE A 452 -15.46 -3.68 -24.24
C PHE A 452 -15.76 -2.48 -25.14
N SER A 453 -15.63 -1.27 -24.60
CA SER A 453 -15.80 -0.02 -25.33
C SER A 453 -14.47 0.67 -25.59
N VAL A 454 -14.17 0.98 -26.86
CA VAL A 454 -13.04 1.85 -27.21
C VAL A 454 -13.41 3.28 -26.86
N ILE A 455 -12.55 3.93 -26.07
CA ILE A 455 -12.70 5.31 -25.60
C ILE A 455 -11.56 6.15 -26.18
N THR A 456 -11.92 7.29 -26.77
CA THR A 456 -10.99 8.34 -27.20
C THR A 456 -11.21 9.56 -26.32
N LEU A 457 -10.13 10.10 -25.74
CA LEU A 457 -10.20 11.24 -24.83
C LEU A 457 -9.81 12.51 -25.57
N ASN A 458 -10.81 13.27 -26.01
CA ASN A 458 -10.60 14.59 -26.59
C ASN A 458 -10.40 15.61 -25.46
N GLU A 459 -9.57 16.63 -25.68
CA GLU A 459 -9.42 17.70 -24.69
C GLU A 459 -10.75 18.47 -24.53
N PRO A 460 -11.11 18.89 -23.30
CA PRO A 460 -12.25 19.76 -23.10
C PRO A 460 -12.03 21.09 -23.83
N GLU A 461 -13.07 21.56 -24.54
CA GLU A 461 -13.08 22.88 -25.19
C GLU A 461 -13.06 24.04 -24.19
#